data_AF-A0A2D9SB94-F1
#
_entry.id   AF-A0A2D9SB94-F1
#
_cell.length_a   1.000
_cell.length_b   1.000
_cell.length_c   1.000
_cell.angle_alpha   90.00
_cell.angle_beta   90.00
_cell.angle_gamma   90.00
#
_symmetry.space_group_name_H-M   'P 1'
#
loop_
_entity.id
_entity.type
_entity.pdbx_description
1 polymer ?
#
loop_
_entity_poly.entity_id
_entity_poly.type
_entity_poly.pdbx_seq_one_letter_code
_entity_poly.pdbx_strand_id
1 'polypeptide(L)'
;MRIPATMLQQFIGMDDYERKLTIDRLSRELGLSITEIENEIRDFEQGINSPSSKLDIDIPEKKSNFISSEDSSEGSPEYLNDAHKYRFTYDPSRDAKERQSKVNQAILCPHCNVGIGIPPIRPIKVMCPSCRIESVFEK
;
A
#
# COMPACT_ATOMS: atom_id res chain seq x y z
N MET A 1 13.55 32.96 8.22
CA MET A 1 12.11 33.07 8.59
C MET A 1 11.83 31.99 9.62
N ARG A 2 10.97 32.23 10.62
CA ARG A 2 10.67 31.22 11.65
C ARG A 2 9.50 30.34 11.22
N ILE A 3 9.62 29.04 11.44
CA ILE A 3 8.54 28.08 11.22
C ILE A 3 7.45 28.40 12.25
N PRO A 4 6.17 28.53 11.86
CA PRO A 4 5.10 28.80 12.81
C PRO A 4 4.99 27.66 13.83
N ALA A 5 4.83 28.01 15.11
CA ALA A 5 4.81 27.05 16.23
C ALA A 5 3.71 25.98 16.08
N THR A 6 2.64 26.28 15.36
CA THR A 6 1.56 25.33 15.06
C THR A 6 2.02 24.18 14.17
N MET A 7 2.98 24.40 13.27
CA MET A 7 3.57 23.34 12.45
C MET A 7 4.57 22.49 13.25
N LEU A 8 5.31 23.11 14.18
CA LEU A 8 6.25 22.39 15.05
C LEU A 8 5.54 21.45 16.04
N GLN A 9 4.33 21.83 16.50
CA GLN A 9 3.50 20.97 17.35
C GLN A 9 3.03 19.69 16.65
N GLN A 10 2.89 19.69 15.31
CA GLN A 10 2.46 18.50 14.57
C GLN A 10 3.48 17.37 14.67
N PHE A 11 4.76 17.67 14.87
CA PHE A 11 5.82 16.67 15.03
C PHE A 11 5.75 15.92 16.37
N ILE A 12 4.97 16.41 17.34
CA ILE A 12 4.80 15.77 18.64
C ILE A 12 3.86 14.57 18.47
N GLY A 13 4.44 13.37 18.41
CA GLY A 13 3.70 12.10 18.31
C GLY A 13 3.68 11.46 16.92
N MET A 14 4.34 12.07 15.93
CA MET A 14 4.59 11.43 14.63
C MET A 14 5.67 10.36 14.75
N ASP A 15 5.56 9.30 13.96
CA ASP A 15 6.62 8.32 13.85
C ASP A 15 7.82 8.84 13.01
N ASP A 16 8.95 8.13 13.06
CA ASP A 16 10.19 8.58 12.40
C ASP A 16 10.05 8.70 10.87
N TYR A 17 9.16 7.91 10.27
CA TYR A 17 8.92 7.92 8.82
C TYR A 17 8.06 9.10 8.41
N GLU A 18 6.92 9.31 9.08
CA GLU A 18 6.04 10.45 8.84
C GLU A 18 6.78 11.76 9.12
N ARG A 19 7.62 11.81 10.16
CA ARG A 19 8.49 12.97 10.47
C ARG A 19 9.39 13.34 9.28
N LYS A 20 10.02 12.37 8.62
CA LYS A 20 10.86 12.66 7.43
C LYS A 20 10.03 13.16 6.26
N LEU A 21 8.85 12.57 6.05
CA LEU A 21 7.96 12.96 4.97
C LEU A 21 7.42 14.39 5.13
N THR A 22 7.06 14.78 6.35
CA THR A 22 6.61 16.15 6.64
C THR A 22 7.74 17.16 6.54
N ILE A 23 8.98 16.81 6.92
CA ILE A 23 10.15 17.66 6.69
C ILE A 23 10.38 17.89 5.19
N ASP A 24 10.30 16.86 4.34
CA ASP A 24 10.44 17.04 2.88
C ASP A 24 9.33 17.96 2.33
N ARG A 25 8.10 17.81 2.83
CA ARG A 25 6.97 18.66 2.44
C ARG A 25 7.17 20.12 2.83
N LEU A 26 7.56 20.38 4.08
CA LEU A 26 7.82 21.73 4.59
C LEU A 26 9.01 22.39 3.89
N SER A 27 10.02 21.61 3.49
CA SER A 27 11.17 22.13 2.74
C SER A 27 10.73 22.75 1.40
N ARG A 28 9.76 22.13 0.72
CA ARG A 28 9.21 22.61 -0.56
C ARG A 28 8.27 23.79 -0.38
N GLU A 29 7.48 23.80 0.71
CA GLU A 29 6.48 24.84 0.98
C GLU A 29 7.12 26.14 1.46
N LEU A 30 8.09 26.05 2.37
CA LEU A 30 8.76 27.21 2.99
C LEU A 30 10.07 27.58 2.29
N GLY A 31 10.55 26.76 1.36
CA GLY A 31 11.83 26.96 0.67
C GLY A 31 13.04 26.89 1.60
N LEU A 32 12.90 26.22 2.75
CA LEU A 32 13.95 26.07 3.75
C LEU A 32 14.74 24.77 3.51
N SER A 33 16.01 24.77 3.92
CA SER A 33 16.81 23.56 3.89
C SER A 33 16.33 22.55 4.94
N ILE A 34 16.42 21.26 4.61
CA ILE A 34 16.06 20.15 5.50
C ILE A 34 16.76 20.28 6.86
N THR A 35 18.05 20.64 6.84
CA THR A 35 18.88 20.81 8.04
C THR A 35 18.39 21.94 8.95
N GLU A 36 17.84 23.00 8.38
CA GLU A 36 17.36 24.16 9.13
C GLU A 36 16.01 23.87 9.79
N ILE A 37 15.16 23.09 9.12
CA ILE A 37 13.90 22.58 9.68
C ILE A 37 14.18 21.62 10.84
N GLU A 38 15.14 20.70 10.69
CA GLU A 38 15.53 19.76 11.75
C GLU A 38 16.07 20.47 13.00
N ASN A 39 16.85 21.53 12.83
CA ASN A 39 17.37 22.32 13.95
C ASN A 39 16.24 23.03 14.70
N GLU A 40 15.30 23.65 14.00
CA GLU A 40 14.16 24.34 14.64
C GLU A 40 13.25 23.34 15.40
N ILE A 41 13.05 22.12 14.87
CA ILE A 41 12.32 21.06 15.58
C ILE A 41 13.05 20.65 16.86
N ARG A 42 14.38 20.49 16.81
CA ARG A 42 15.19 20.15 17.99
C ARG A 42 15.15 21.25 19.05
N ASP A 43 15.24 22.51 18.63
CA ASP A 43 15.16 23.66 19.54
C ASP A 43 13.77 23.73 20.21
N PHE A 44 12.71 23.38 19.48
CA PHE A 44 11.34 23.30 20.00
C PHE A 44 11.15 22.13 20.98
N GLU A 45 11.65 20.93 20.65
CA GLU A 45 11.65 19.77 21.55
C GLU A 45 12.44 20.07 22.84
N GLN A 46 13.58 20.78 22.74
CA GLN A 46 14.37 21.20 23.90
C GLN A 46 13.66 22.27 24.74
N GLY A 47 12.92 23.19 24.12
CA GLY A 47 12.11 24.20 24.82
C GLY A 47 10.94 23.60 25.60
N ILE A 48 10.41 22.45 25.18
CA ILE A 48 9.37 21.69 25.89
C ILE A 48 9.97 20.87 27.05
N ASN A 49 11.24 20.51 26.96
CA ASN A 49 11.95 19.68 27.95
C ASN A 49 12.63 20.53 29.05
N SER A 50 11.97 21.58 29.53
CA SER A 50 12.29 22.19 30.82
C SER A 50 11.72 21.33 31.95
N PRO A 51 12.50 20.91 32.95
CA PRO A 51 12.08 19.86 33.87
C PRO A 51 11.15 20.43 34.94
N SER A 52 9.85 20.29 34.74
CA SER A 52 8.88 20.33 35.82
C SER A 52 7.85 19.21 35.66
N SER A 53 7.69 18.46 36.75
CA SER A 53 6.75 17.38 37.02
C SER A 53 6.91 16.06 36.25
N LYS A 54 7.56 15.10 36.93
CA LYS A 54 7.29 13.67 36.80
C LYS A 54 5.81 13.39 37.10
N LEU A 55 5.21 12.48 36.35
CA LEU A 55 4.14 11.61 36.87
C LEU A 55 4.43 10.19 36.41
N ASP A 56 4.66 9.31 37.38
CA ASP A 56 4.70 7.86 37.18
C ASP A 56 3.33 7.42 36.67
N ILE A 57 3.28 6.98 35.41
CA ILE A 57 2.05 6.47 34.79
C ILE A 57 2.03 4.96 35.02
N ASP A 58 1.20 4.55 35.96
CA ASP A 58 0.82 3.16 36.20
C ASP A 58 0.08 2.65 34.95
N ILE A 59 0.64 1.67 34.26
CA ILE A 59 0.12 1.14 33.00
C ILE A 59 -1.12 0.30 33.34
N PRO A 60 -2.35 0.72 32.95
CA PRO A 60 -3.51 -0.12 33.19
C PRO A 60 -3.50 -1.26 32.18
N GLU A 61 -3.74 -2.49 32.64
CA GLU A 61 -3.93 -3.65 31.76
C GLU A 61 -5.02 -3.34 30.70
N LYS A 62 -4.63 -3.45 29.42
CA LYS A 62 -5.51 -3.19 28.28
C LYS A 62 -6.61 -4.25 28.21
N LYS A 63 -7.73 -4.02 28.88
CA LYS A 63 -8.99 -4.71 28.57
C LYS A 63 -9.58 -4.06 27.32
N SER A 64 -9.68 -4.83 26.25
CA SER A 64 -10.29 -4.42 24.99
C SER A 64 -11.78 -4.16 25.20
N ASN A 65 -12.19 -2.90 25.19
CA ASN A 65 -13.58 -2.48 25.15
C ASN A 65 -14.09 -2.31 23.71
N PHE A 66 -13.58 -3.10 22.75
CA PHE A 66 -14.14 -3.11 21.39
C PHE A 66 -15.57 -3.64 21.43
N ILE A 67 -16.50 -2.71 21.64
CA ILE A 67 -17.86 -2.84 21.14
C ILE A 67 -17.73 -2.51 19.66
N SER A 68 -17.97 -3.49 18.79
CA SER A 68 -18.10 -3.26 17.35
C SER A 68 -19.33 -2.39 17.12
N SER A 69 -19.15 -1.08 17.19
CA SER A 69 -20.16 -0.11 16.76
C SER A 69 -19.98 0.10 15.27
N GLU A 70 -20.98 -0.37 14.51
CA GLU A 70 -21.15 -0.19 13.08
C GLU A 70 -21.43 1.27 12.74
N ASP A 71 -20.47 2.17 12.96
CA ASP A 71 -20.64 3.58 12.61
C ASP A 71 -19.58 3.98 11.58
N SER A 72 -20.03 4.02 10.33
CA SER A 72 -19.32 4.49 9.17
C SER A 72 -19.10 6.01 9.30
N SER A 73 -17.90 6.41 9.70
CA SER A 73 -17.50 7.83 9.70
C SER A 73 -17.19 8.31 8.28
N GLU A 74 -17.67 9.51 7.94
CA GLU A 74 -17.46 10.18 6.66
C GLU A 74 -15.95 10.43 6.46
N GLY A 75 -15.33 9.66 5.56
CA GLY A 75 -13.87 9.66 5.30
C GLY A 75 -13.15 8.36 5.65
N SER A 76 -13.84 7.39 6.26
CA SER A 76 -13.31 6.04 6.41
C SER A 76 -13.40 5.28 5.08
N PRO A 77 -12.40 4.46 4.70
CA PRO A 77 -12.49 3.65 3.49
C PRO A 77 -13.71 2.73 3.59
N GLU A 78 -14.47 2.63 2.50
CA GLU A 78 -15.62 1.75 2.43
C GLU A 78 -15.13 0.30 2.44
N TYR A 79 -15.19 -0.33 3.61
CA TYR A 79 -14.84 -1.74 3.77
C TYR A 79 -15.91 -2.58 3.08
N LEU A 80 -15.64 -3.05 1.86
CA LEU A 80 -16.54 -4.01 1.23
C LEU A 80 -16.50 -5.30 2.04
N ASN A 81 -17.67 -5.67 2.58
CA ASN A 81 -17.89 -6.91 3.32
C ASN A 81 -17.50 -8.17 2.51
N ASP A 82 -17.53 -8.12 1.17
CA ASP A 82 -17.18 -9.23 0.29
C ASP A 82 -15.88 -8.98 -0.49
N ALA A 83 -14.75 -8.94 0.22
CA ALA A 83 -13.43 -8.87 -0.40
C ALA A 83 -13.12 -10.05 -1.35
N HIS A 84 -13.86 -11.17 -1.25
CA HIS A 84 -13.67 -12.33 -2.14
C HIS A 84 -14.12 -12.05 -3.57
N LYS A 85 -15.09 -11.16 -3.78
CA LYS A 85 -15.55 -10.74 -5.11
C LYS A 85 -14.49 -10.03 -5.95
N TYR A 86 -13.49 -9.41 -5.31
CA TYR A 86 -12.41 -8.68 -5.97
C TYR A 86 -11.10 -9.48 -6.08
N ARG A 87 -11.09 -10.73 -5.64
CA ARG A 87 -9.94 -11.61 -5.87
C ARG A 87 -9.93 -12.07 -7.32
N PHE A 88 -8.74 -12.11 -7.94
CA PHE A 88 -8.57 -12.75 -9.25
C PHE A 88 -9.07 -14.19 -9.16
N THR A 89 -10.12 -14.51 -9.92
CA THR A 89 -10.77 -15.81 -9.89
C THR A 89 -9.89 -16.84 -10.58
N TYR A 90 -9.01 -17.48 -9.81
CA TYR A 90 -8.58 -18.82 -10.16
C TYR A 90 -9.79 -19.72 -9.99
N ASP A 91 -10.34 -20.27 -11.09
CA ASP A 91 -11.40 -21.27 -11.02
C ASP A 91 -10.82 -22.55 -10.39
N PRO A 92 -11.16 -22.89 -9.14
CA PRO A 92 -10.60 -24.06 -8.46
C PRO A 92 -11.33 -25.35 -8.85
N SER A 93 -12.25 -25.29 -9.82
CA SER A 93 -12.95 -26.47 -10.33
C SER A 93 -11.99 -27.54 -10.83
N ARG A 94 -12.40 -28.80 -10.70
CA ARG A 94 -11.63 -29.96 -11.19
C ARG A 94 -11.36 -29.84 -12.70
N ASP A 95 -12.32 -29.31 -13.45
CA ASP A 95 -12.19 -29.11 -14.90
C ASP A 95 -11.15 -28.05 -15.27
N ALA A 96 -11.02 -27.00 -14.45
CA ALA A 96 -9.98 -25.98 -14.64
C ALA A 96 -8.59 -26.56 -14.35
N LYS A 97 -8.47 -27.36 -13.29
CA LYS A 97 -7.22 -28.07 -12.95
C LYS A 97 -6.80 -29.05 -14.04
N GLU A 98 -7.75 -29.75 -14.67
CA GLU A 98 -7.48 -30.66 -15.79
C GLU A 98 -7.06 -29.90 -17.08
N ARG A 99 -7.66 -28.74 -17.36
CA ARG A 99 -7.23 -27.90 -18.49
C ARG A 99 -5.81 -27.36 -18.28
N GLN A 100 -5.46 -26.98 -17.05
CA GLN A 100 -4.13 -26.50 -16.71
C GLN A 100 -3.07 -27.61 -16.76
N SER A 101 -3.40 -28.85 -16.36
CA SER A 101 -2.44 -29.96 -16.47
C SER A 101 -2.12 -30.36 -17.91
N LYS A 102 -3.00 -30.03 -18.86
CA LYS A 102 -2.77 -30.25 -20.31
C LYS A 102 -1.85 -29.21 -20.95
N VAL A 103 -1.55 -28.11 -20.25
CA VAL A 103 -0.64 -27.05 -20.71
C VAL A 103 0.80 -27.46 -20.41
N ASN A 104 1.54 -27.87 -21.45
CA ASN A 104 2.91 -28.39 -21.31
C ASN A 104 3.97 -27.47 -21.95
N GLN A 105 3.56 -26.42 -22.65
CA GLN A 105 4.48 -25.50 -23.33
C GLN A 105 4.04 -24.06 -23.08
N ALA A 106 4.99 -23.13 -23.15
CA ALA A 106 4.71 -21.70 -23.08
C ALA A 106 5.22 -21.02 -24.37
N ILE A 107 4.42 -20.09 -24.89
CA ILE A 107 4.75 -19.27 -26.06
C ILE A 107 4.53 -17.80 -25.72
N LEU A 108 5.23 -16.91 -26.42
CA LEU A 108 5.02 -15.47 -26.31
C LEU A 108 4.00 -15.03 -27.36
N CYS A 109 3.04 -14.20 -26.95
CA CYS A 109 2.15 -13.54 -27.90
C CYS A 109 2.97 -12.58 -28.79
N PRO A 110 2.84 -12.64 -30.14
CA PRO A 110 3.61 -11.78 -31.04
C PRO A 110 3.27 -10.28 -30.91
N HIS A 111 2.13 -9.94 -30.30
CA HIS A 111 1.67 -8.55 -30.20
C HIS A 111 1.96 -7.90 -28.85
N CYS A 112 1.71 -8.60 -27.74
CA CYS A 112 1.87 -8.04 -26.39
C CYS A 112 3.01 -8.67 -25.59
N ASN A 113 3.72 -9.65 -26.17
CA ASN A 113 4.83 -10.37 -25.54
C ASN A 113 4.50 -11.01 -24.18
N VAL A 114 3.21 -11.27 -23.92
CA VAL A 114 2.76 -11.99 -22.73
C VAL A 114 2.98 -13.49 -22.93
N GLY A 115 3.49 -14.16 -21.89
CA GLY A 115 3.64 -15.61 -21.85
C GLY A 115 2.28 -16.31 -21.73
N ILE A 116 1.99 -17.20 -22.68
CA ILE A 116 0.75 -17.98 -22.73
C ILE A 116 1.11 -19.46 -22.69
N GLY A 117 0.52 -20.19 -21.75
CA GLY A 117 0.62 -21.63 -21.69
C GLY A 117 -0.31 -22.30 -22.70
N ILE A 118 0.22 -23.19 -23.54
CA ILE A 118 -0.52 -23.91 -24.58
C ILE A 118 -0.26 -25.43 -24.53
N PRO A 119 -1.19 -26.26 -25.02
CA PRO A 119 -0.95 -27.69 -25.20
C PRO A 119 0.05 -27.95 -26.36
N PRO A 120 0.70 -29.13 -26.39
CA PRO A 120 1.70 -29.47 -27.42
C PRO A 120 1.10 -29.88 -28.78
N ILE A 121 -0.22 -29.72 -28.97
CA ILE A 121 -0.91 -30.07 -30.23
C ILE A 121 -0.75 -28.91 -31.23
N ARG A 122 -0.52 -29.26 -32.49
CA ARG A 122 -0.37 -28.32 -33.63
C ARG A 122 -1.14 -28.87 -34.85
N PRO A 123 -1.69 -28.02 -35.73
CA PRO A 123 -1.81 -26.57 -35.62
C PRO A 123 -2.85 -26.16 -34.56
N ILE A 124 -2.60 -25.05 -33.86
CA ILE A 124 -3.50 -24.54 -32.81
C ILE A 124 -3.81 -23.06 -33.00
N LYS A 125 -5.09 -22.72 -32.83
CA LYS A 125 -5.57 -21.33 -32.77
C LYS A 125 -5.65 -20.90 -31.32
N VAL A 126 -4.90 -19.87 -30.95
CA VAL A 126 -4.81 -19.35 -29.57
C VAL A 126 -5.26 -17.90 -29.54
N MET A 127 -6.14 -17.59 -28.60
CA MET A 127 -6.55 -16.23 -28.26
C MET A 127 -5.72 -15.72 -27.09
N CYS A 128 -5.04 -14.59 -27.23
CA CYS A 128 -4.33 -13.98 -26.12
C CYS A 128 -5.32 -13.35 -25.11
N PRO A 129 -5.26 -13.68 -23.81
CA PRO A 129 -6.17 -13.11 -22.81
C PRO A 129 -5.93 -11.60 -22.58
N SER A 130 -4.71 -11.11 -22.83
CA SER A 130 -4.35 -9.71 -22.61
C SER A 130 -4.73 -8.78 -23.77
N CYS A 131 -4.42 -9.15 -25.02
CA CYS A 131 -4.72 -8.30 -26.19
C CYS A 131 -5.91 -8.77 -27.03
N ARG A 132 -6.49 -9.94 -26.75
CA ARG A 132 -7.61 -10.56 -27.48
C ARG A 132 -7.35 -10.77 -28.99
N ILE A 133 -6.09 -10.85 -29.37
CA ILE A 133 -5.69 -11.15 -30.75
C ILE A 133 -5.56 -12.66 -30.91
N GLU A 134 -6.09 -13.15 -32.03
CA GLU A 134 -5.95 -14.53 -32.47
C GLU A 134 -4.61 -14.73 -33.18
N SER A 135 -3.91 -15.79 -32.83
CA SER A 135 -2.69 -16.22 -33.51
C SER A 135 -2.72 -17.73 -33.74
N VAL A 136 -2.24 -18.16 -34.90
CA VAL A 136 -2.13 -19.58 -35.28
C VAL A 136 -0.68 -20.01 -35.12
N PHE A 137 -0.47 -21.12 -34.43
CA PHE A 137 0.85 -21.72 -34.24
C PHE A 137 0.88 -23.10 -34.89
N GLU A 138 1.77 -23.27 -35.87
CA GLU A 138 1.90 -24.49 -36.67
C GLU A 138 3.14 -25.33 -36.31
N LYS A 139 4.08 -24.78 -35.53
CA LYS A 139 5.37 -25.40 -35.20
C LYS A 139 5.55 -25.63 -33.70
#